data_AF-A0A938N1U9-F1
#
_entry.id   AF-A0A938N1U9-F1
#
_cell.length_a   1.000
_cell.length_b   1.000
_cell.length_c   1.000
_cell.angle_alpha   90.00
_cell.angle_beta   90.00
_cell.angle_gamma   90.00
#
_symmetry.space_group_name_H-M   'P 1'
#
loop_
_entity.id
_entity.type
_entity.pdbx_description
1 polymer ?
#
loop_
_entity_poly.entity_id
_entity_poly.type
_entity_poly.pdbx_seq_one_letter_code
_entity_poly.pdbx_strand_id
1 'polypeptide(L)'
;MTPKLPWAIQAARLGVPSGLTVWTGVAARVAGASNRHSAAAANRGRGILIVGLLAESSVCTPVSRAVAFPATPCGPVAARDGRHVGRSLRDRQSRLGEPRPREIDTRFRRRHAGHAAVGTLTRSPCRSPISRIDQEARMPTMTRSPELRRCRLIGNVWLATAGVLLAGSLFAVPGQAATLEVGPGKRFSRIEEANAQARPGDVILVYPCAGGQPYERTAVYVRQARLTFRAVPAEGSRWVRIDGSGFDYSGRGSTPRAIFQFNPGTDDCVLEGFELSGAHNKSHNGAGVRINQANNVTVRHCSIRNNDMGIMSNGDGGPERGTNQLIEFCEIHHNGDAADPGYNHNLYLGGTSVTLRACEVHSSLTGHNVKSRAHHNRVEYCYIHDSANREFDLVDAADTARPDSHAVLLGNIIVKDPDCGGNRGVIHFGQDGGKEHDGTLHLAFNTIVTPFISPIVDLSAPKAKAQLTGNLVWDAGRRQNGQRLVAVRAGASLHNASGKHNWLGGMFDLIEGTAFDPATNIVRRFGSPPFAAPSQHDYRLLPATAKQLGIPQSLQKIQLPATPGAAETGDDLPLAWQYRHPADKQRRETAASLTLGACAQAD
;
A
#
# COMPACT_ATOMS: atom_id res chain seq x y z
N MET A 1 -17.76 -14.77 -46.91
CA MET A 1 -17.55 -15.05 -48.34
C MET A 1 -16.29 -14.30 -48.79
N THR A 2 -15.55 -14.84 -49.75
CA THR A 2 -14.30 -14.27 -50.32
C THR A 2 -14.60 -13.15 -51.34
N PRO A 3 -13.67 -12.22 -51.64
CA PRO A 3 -12.51 -12.50 -52.50
C PRO A 3 -11.15 -12.01 -51.94
N LYS A 4 -10.08 -12.19 -52.74
CA LYS A 4 -8.65 -11.96 -52.41
C LYS A 4 -7.88 -11.51 -53.67
N LEU A 5 -6.70 -10.88 -53.48
CA LEU A 5 -5.58 -10.74 -54.45
C LEU A 5 -5.88 -9.87 -55.71
N PRO A 6 -4.89 -9.54 -56.58
CA PRO A 6 -3.43 -9.83 -56.59
C PRO A 6 -2.58 -8.54 -56.27
N TRP A 7 -1.28 -8.36 -56.53
CA TRP A 7 -0.23 -9.13 -57.27
C TRP A 7 1.09 -9.25 -56.44
N ALA A 8 2.26 -9.19 -57.10
CA ALA A 8 3.62 -9.20 -56.56
C ALA A 8 4.56 -8.27 -57.37
N ILE A 9 5.81 -8.04 -56.92
CA ILE A 9 6.87 -7.32 -57.67
C ILE A 9 8.18 -8.15 -57.61
N GLN A 10 8.97 -8.12 -58.70
CA GLN A 10 10.26 -8.80 -58.85
C GLN A 10 11.35 -7.81 -59.31
N ALA A 11 12.63 -8.15 -59.13
CA ALA A 11 13.75 -7.19 -59.14
C ALA A 11 14.59 -7.16 -60.43
N ALA A 12 15.34 -6.05 -60.63
CA ALA A 12 16.43 -5.89 -61.59
C ALA A 12 17.58 -5.04 -60.99
N ARG A 13 18.75 -4.96 -61.65
CA ARG A 13 20.04 -4.43 -61.14
C ARG A 13 20.63 -3.28 -62.00
N LEU A 14 21.83 -2.82 -61.60
CA LEU A 14 22.81 -1.91 -62.25
C LEU A 14 22.69 -0.43 -61.78
N GLY A 15 23.78 0.35 -61.56
CA GLY A 15 25.23 0.09 -61.65
C GLY A 15 26.08 1.18 -60.92
N VAL A 16 27.41 0.99 -60.87
CA VAL A 16 28.46 1.77 -60.11
C VAL A 16 29.32 2.53 -61.19
N PRO A 17 30.11 3.64 -61.01
CA PRO A 17 31.11 3.81 -59.93
C PRO A 17 31.76 5.19 -59.52
N SER A 18 32.60 5.11 -58.45
CA SER A 18 33.93 5.76 -58.24
C SER A 18 34.15 7.20 -57.71
N GLY A 19 35.28 7.37 -56.96
CA GLY A 19 35.87 8.63 -56.44
C GLY A 19 35.73 8.81 -54.91
N LEU A 20 36.66 8.52 -53.97
CA LEU A 20 38.14 8.48 -53.86
C LEU A 20 38.81 9.80 -53.39
N THR A 21 39.44 9.79 -52.19
CA THR A 21 40.64 10.55 -51.75
C THR A 21 41.12 10.03 -50.38
N VAL A 22 42.41 10.19 -50.03
CA VAL A 22 43.13 9.53 -48.92
C VAL A 22 44.11 10.49 -48.19
N TRP A 23 44.27 10.36 -46.86
CA TRP A 23 45.48 10.63 -46.03
C TRP A 23 45.32 9.80 -44.72
N THR A 24 46.19 8.91 -44.19
CA THR A 24 47.64 8.86 -43.87
C THR A 24 48.13 9.94 -42.89
N GLY A 25 48.81 9.68 -41.77
CA GLY A 25 49.25 8.45 -41.05
C GLY A 25 49.22 8.69 -39.52
N VAL A 26 50.01 8.10 -38.61
CA VAL A 26 51.18 7.19 -38.63
C VAL A 26 51.14 6.32 -37.35
N ALA A 27 51.77 5.14 -37.32
CA ALA A 27 51.77 4.23 -36.17
C ALA A 27 53.08 4.27 -35.35
N ALA A 28 52.98 3.91 -34.06
CA ALA A 28 54.14 3.54 -33.23
C ALA A 28 53.77 2.40 -32.26
N ARG A 29 54.49 1.26 -32.34
CA ARG A 29 54.55 0.24 -31.28
C ARG A 29 55.88 0.39 -30.54
N VAL A 30 55.85 0.30 -29.22
CA VAL A 30 57.00 -0.15 -28.42
C VAL A 30 56.48 -1.14 -27.39
N ALA A 31 57.18 -2.27 -27.22
CA ALA A 31 56.95 -3.21 -26.13
C ALA A 31 58.09 -3.08 -25.11
N GLY A 32 57.76 -3.17 -23.82
CA GLY A 32 58.74 -3.14 -22.73
C GLY A 32 58.17 -3.91 -21.53
N ALA A 33 59.01 -4.74 -20.90
CA ALA A 33 58.58 -5.66 -19.86
C ALA A 33 59.54 -5.65 -18.66
N SER A 34 59.07 -6.24 -17.55
CA SER A 34 59.81 -6.77 -16.40
C SER A 34 60.07 -5.89 -15.17
N ASN A 35 60.15 -6.60 -14.02
CA ASN A 35 60.80 -6.30 -12.74
C ASN A 35 60.19 -5.22 -11.82
N ARG A 36 59.46 -5.59 -10.74
CA ARG A 36 59.88 -6.26 -9.46
C ARG A 36 60.10 -5.23 -8.33
N HIS A 37 59.79 -5.66 -7.11
CA HIS A 37 60.18 -5.07 -5.81
C HIS A 37 59.49 -3.74 -5.40
N SER A 38 59.27 -3.44 -4.11
CA SER A 38 59.23 -4.29 -2.89
C SER A 38 58.68 -3.47 -1.70
N ALA A 39 58.43 -4.19 -0.59
CA ALA A 39 58.38 -3.70 0.79
C ALA A 39 57.17 -2.86 1.24
N ALA A 40 56.70 -3.19 2.44
CA ALA A 40 55.77 -2.38 3.23
C ALA A 40 56.55 -1.50 4.22
N ALA A 41 55.91 -0.43 4.69
CA ALA A 41 56.28 0.25 5.92
C ALA A 41 55.02 0.75 6.63
N ALA A 42 54.99 0.70 7.96
CA ALA A 42 53.87 1.15 8.76
C ALA A 42 54.32 2.16 9.83
N ASN A 43 53.57 3.25 9.97
CA ASN A 43 53.42 4.03 11.20
C ASN A 43 52.11 4.84 11.05
N ARG A 44 51.15 4.77 12.00
CA ARG A 44 51.18 5.37 13.35
C ARG A 44 51.44 6.89 13.33
N GLY A 45 50.50 7.67 13.87
CA GLY A 45 50.90 8.89 14.58
C GLY A 45 49.91 10.06 14.58
N ARG A 46 48.99 10.07 15.55
CA ARG A 46 48.39 11.26 16.21
C ARG A 46 47.58 12.24 15.34
N GLY A 47 46.38 12.57 15.80
CA GLY A 47 45.56 13.63 15.22
C GLY A 47 45.91 15.03 15.74
N ILE A 48 45.35 16.05 15.11
CA ILE A 48 45.33 17.44 15.58
C ILE A 48 43.87 17.91 15.60
N LEU A 49 43.49 18.62 16.67
CA LEU A 49 42.21 19.31 16.81
C LEU A 49 42.40 20.78 16.40
N ILE A 50 41.64 21.26 15.41
CA ILE A 50 41.46 22.70 15.17
C ILE A 50 39.97 22.99 15.01
N VAL A 51 39.54 24.09 15.63
CA VAL A 51 38.19 24.67 15.57
C VAL A 51 38.33 26.05 14.91
N GLY A 52 37.41 26.43 14.03
CA GLY A 52 37.18 27.86 13.75
C GLY A 52 36.83 28.28 12.32
N LEU A 53 35.54 28.52 12.11
CA LEU A 53 34.96 29.78 11.59
C LEU A 53 35.30 30.36 10.20
N LEU A 54 34.21 30.85 9.56
CA LEU A 54 34.12 31.92 8.53
C LEU A 54 34.67 31.60 7.10
N ALA A 55 34.13 32.16 6.01
CA ALA A 55 32.81 32.73 5.70
C ALA A 55 32.69 33.00 4.18
N GLU A 56 31.52 33.49 3.75
CA GLU A 56 31.24 34.29 2.54
C GLU A 56 31.29 33.67 1.12
N SER A 57 30.12 33.76 0.48
CA SER A 57 29.89 34.16 -0.91
C SER A 57 30.17 33.18 -2.07
N SER A 58 29.09 32.86 -2.80
CA SER A 58 29.04 32.97 -4.26
C SER A 58 27.58 33.01 -4.71
N VAL A 59 27.18 34.09 -5.38
CA VAL A 59 25.86 34.22 -6.02
C VAL A 59 25.96 33.69 -7.45
N CYS A 60 25.04 32.82 -7.85
CA CYS A 60 24.81 32.49 -9.26
C CYS A 60 23.32 32.54 -9.57
N THR A 61 22.97 33.27 -10.62
CA THR A 61 21.59 33.43 -11.12
C THR A 61 21.19 32.26 -12.04
N PRO A 62 19.91 31.84 -12.04
CA PRO A 62 19.42 30.85 -12.99
C PRO A 62 19.21 31.47 -14.38
N VAL A 63 19.69 30.79 -15.43
CA VAL A 63 19.43 31.17 -16.82
C VAL A 63 18.14 30.53 -17.31
N SER A 64 17.08 31.32 -17.42
CA SER A 64 15.81 30.87 -18.01
C SER A 64 15.92 30.71 -19.53
N ARG A 65 15.56 29.55 -20.05
CA ARG A 65 15.24 29.35 -21.49
C ARG A 65 13.76 29.02 -21.65
N ALA A 66 12.96 30.04 -21.95
CA ALA A 66 11.63 29.86 -22.50
C ALA A 66 11.71 29.64 -24.01
N VAL A 67 10.82 28.83 -24.58
CA VAL A 67 10.62 28.70 -26.03
C VAL A 67 9.27 29.33 -26.35
N ALA A 68 9.25 30.28 -27.27
CA ALA A 68 8.04 30.97 -27.74
C ALA A 68 7.95 30.89 -29.26
N PHE A 69 6.73 30.69 -29.78
CA PHE A 69 6.47 30.72 -31.22
C PHE A 69 6.36 32.17 -31.72
N PRO A 70 6.84 32.49 -32.93
CA PRO A 70 6.77 33.84 -33.48
C PRO A 70 5.42 34.11 -34.15
N ALA A 71 4.94 35.35 -34.03
CA ALA A 71 3.91 35.94 -34.89
C ALA A 71 4.37 37.35 -35.29
N THR A 72 4.17 37.73 -36.55
CA THR A 72 4.53 39.06 -37.09
C THR A 72 3.40 39.61 -37.99
N PRO A 73 3.32 40.93 -38.22
CA PRO A 73 2.01 41.60 -38.33
C PRO A 73 1.74 42.30 -39.68
N CYS A 74 0.47 42.68 -39.90
CA CYS A 74 0.06 43.93 -40.56
C CYS A 74 -1.46 44.19 -40.40
N GLY A 75 -1.88 45.47 -40.48
CA GLY A 75 -3.28 45.90 -40.69
C GLY A 75 -3.33 46.84 -41.91
N PRO A 76 -4.25 47.84 -42.02
CA PRO A 76 -5.50 48.09 -41.27
C PRO A 76 -6.72 48.47 -42.18
N VAL A 77 -7.98 48.44 -41.69
CA VAL A 77 -9.15 49.00 -42.42
C VAL A 77 -10.23 49.66 -41.52
N ALA A 78 -10.55 50.92 -41.86
CA ALA A 78 -11.78 51.76 -41.72
C ALA A 78 -12.82 51.61 -40.57
N ALA A 79 -13.53 52.73 -40.31
CA ALA A 79 -14.51 52.93 -39.23
C ALA A 79 -15.95 53.24 -39.72
N ARG A 80 -16.95 53.11 -38.81
CA ARG A 80 -18.33 53.71 -38.76
C ARG A 80 -19.11 53.05 -37.60
N ASP A 81 -20.14 53.61 -36.95
CA ASP A 81 -20.58 55.00 -36.67
C ASP A 81 -21.61 54.95 -35.49
N GLY A 82 -22.01 56.10 -34.92
CA GLY A 82 -23.00 56.22 -33.81
C GLY A 82 -22.35 56.17 -32.41
N ARG A 83 -22.52 57.11 -31.45
CA ARG A 83 -23.66 57.94 -30.97
C ARG A 83 -24.74 57.12 -30.23
N HIS A 84 -25.33 57.54 -29.10
CA HIS A 84 -25.43 58.88 -28.50
C HIS A 84 -25.79 58.85 -26.97
N VAL A 85 -25.42 59.90 -26.21
CA VAL A 85 -26.01 60.36 -24.91
C VAL A 85 -25.82 59.46 -23.65
N GLY A 86 -25.60 59.95 -22.42
CA GLY A 86 -25.15 61.29 -21.97
C GLY A 86 -25.90 61.94 -20.78
N ARG A 87 -25.38 61.85 -19.55
CA ARG A 87 -25.48 62.77 -18.37
C ARG A 87 -24.80 62.11 -17.14
N SER A 88 -24.03 62.72 -16.22
CA SER A 88 -23.96 64.08 -15.64
C SER A 88 -25.00 64.32 -14.53
N LEU A 89 -24.70 64.77 -13.28
CA LEU A 89 -23.43 65.04 -12.55
C LEU A 89 -23.77 65.35 -11.06
N ARG A 90 -22.76 65.47 -10.17
CA ARG A 90 -22.78 66.20 -8.87
C ARG A 90 -23.69 65.65 -7.74
N ASP A 91 -23.55 66.03 -6.46
CA ASP A 91 -22.36 66.31 -5.61
C ASP A 91 -22.83 66.55 -4.16
N ARG A 92 -22.09 66.13 -3.12
CA ARG A 92 -22.06 66.77 -1.78
C ARG A 92 -21.08 66.13 -0.78
N GLN A 93 -20.06 66.91 -0.45
CA GLN A 93 -19.34 66.96 0.82
C GLN A 93 -20.30 67.34 1.99
N SER A 94 -20.00 67.20 3.30
CA SER A 94 -19.05 66.38 4.08
C SER A 94 -19.28 66.68 5.59
N ARG A 95 -18.93 65.75 6.51
CA ARG A 95 -18.26 66.05 7.83
C ARG A 95 -18.09 64.82 8.74
N LEU A 96 -16.81 64.57 9.06
CA LEU A 96 -16.19 64.06 10.29
C LEU A 96 -17.06 63.52 11.45
N GLY A 97 -16.66 62.34 11.97
CA GLY A 97 -16.97 61.84 13.31
C GLY A 97 -16.38 60.45 13.55
N GLU A 98 -15.38 60.32 14.44
CA GLU A 98 -14.88 59.01 14.91
C GLU A 98 -15.86 58.34 15.90
N PRO A 99 -15.78 57.02 16.11
CA PRO A 99 -15.19 56.59 17.37
C PRO A 99 -14.25 55.37 17.32
N ARG A 100 -13.55 55.18 18.45
CA ARG A 100 -12.44 54.23 18.72
C ARG A 100 -12.88 52.75 18.81
N PRO A 101 -11.98 51.78 18.58
CA PRO A 101 -12.15 50.38 18.97
C PRO A 101 -11.69 50.10 20.42
N ARG A 102 -12.27 49.06 21.04
CA ARG A 102 -11.78 48.35 22.24
C ARG A 102 -12.19 46.85 22.13
N GLU A 103 -11.27 45.88 22.27
CA GLU A 103 -10.73 45.30 23.53
C GLU A 103 -11.76 44.30 24.13
N ILE A 104 -11.52 42.98 24.20
CA ILE A 104 -10.60 42.18 25.07
C ILE A 104 -10.42 40.78 24.41
N ASP A 105 -9.21 40.28 24.11
CA ASP A 105 -8.33 39.38 24.92
C ASP A 105 -8.82 37.89 24.97
N THR A 106 -8.00 36.82 24.99
CA THR A 106 -6.61 36.62 25.45
C THR A 106 -5.71 35.84 24.48
N ARG A 107 -4.39 35.99 24.66
CA ARG A 107 -3.35 35.09 24.12
C ARG A 107 -2.71 34.29 25.26
N PHE A 108 -2.28 33.05 25.00
CA PHE A 108 -1.27 32.39 25.83
C PHE A 108 -0.13 31.78 25.00
N ARG A 109 1.10 32.18 25.32
CA ARG A 109 2.33 31.69 24.68
C ARG A 109 3.49 31.86 25.68
N ARG A 110 4.08 30.77 26.17
CA ARG A 110 5.41 30.81 26.80
C ARG A 110 6.21 29.56 26.41
N ARG A 111 7.49 29.79 26.09
CA ARG A 111 8.56 28.80 26.24
C ARG A 111 9.09 28.92 27.68
N HIS A 112 9.77 27.90 28.19
CA HIS A 112 11.09 28.05 28.82
C HIS A 112 11.76 26.67 28.90
N ALA A 113 13.07 26.65 29.13
CA ALA A 113 13.87 25.43 29.18
C ALA A 113 14.92 25.51 30.30
N GLY A 114 15.18 24.36 30.94
CA GLY A 114 16.42 24.00 31.64
C GLY A 114 16.83 24.81 32.86
N HIS A 115 17.07 24.10 33.98
CA HIS A 115 18.37 24.06 34.66
C HIS A 115 18.44 22.84 35.59
N ALA A 116 19.64 22.50 36.06
CA ALA A 116 19.88 21.38 36.98
C ALA A 116 20.91 21.76 38.06
N ALA A 117 20.73 21.29 39.29
CA ALA A 117 21.79 21.20 40.31
C ALA A 117 21.43 20.27 41.47
N VAL A 118 22.33 19.31 41.74
CA VAL A 118 22.81 18.79 43.04
C VAL A 118 21.92 18.94 44.30
N GLY A 119 21.64 17.80 44.96
CA GLY A 119 21.18 17.74 46.35
C GLY A 119 21.21 16.31 46.92
N THR A 120 22.19 15.99 47.77
CA THR A 120 22.38 14.65 48.37
C THR A 120 21.67 14.50 49.71
N LEU A 121 21.10 13.31 50.00
CA LEU A 121 21.45 12.46 51.18
C LEU A 121 20.51 11.24 51.35
N THR A 122 21.12 10.07 51.62
CA THR A 122 20.67 8.90 52.45
C THR A 122 19.15 8.66 52.71
N ARG A 123 18.61 7.43 52.66
CA ARG A 123 19.14 6.16 53.25
C ARG A 123 18.28 4.94 52.81
N SER A 124 18.89 3.76 52.66
CA SER A 124 18.23 2.44 52.81
C SER A 124 18.69 1.80 54.14
N PRO A 125 17.97 0.83 54.74
CA PRO A 125 17.95 -0.59 54.31
C PRO A 125 16.51 -1.20 54.43
N CYS A 126 16.20 -2.52 54.44
CA CYS A 126 17.00 -3.75 54.56
C CYS A 126 16.31 -5.02 53.97
N ARG A 127 17.14 -5.89 53.35
CA ARG A 127 17.17 -7.38 53.29
C ARG A 127 15.92 -8.27 53.57
N SER A 128 15.79 -9.31 52.72
CA SER A 128 15.12 -10.63 52.93
C SER A 128 15.91 -11.53 53.93
N PRO A 129 15.48 -12.77 54.36
CA PRO A 129 15.35 -13.96 53.46
C PRO A 129 14.50 -15.23 53.89
N ILE A 130 14.31 -16.17 52.93
CA ILE A 130 14.39 -17.68 53.04
C ILE A 130 13.29 -18.59 53.71
N SER A 131 12.60 -19.36 52.83
CA SER A 131 12.15 -20.79 52.81
C SER A 131 11.45 -21.58 53.97
N ARG A 132 10.38 -22.32 53.62
CA ARG A 132 10.20 -23.83 53.51
C ARG A 132 8.74 -24.12 53.01
N ILE A 133 8.37 -25.10 52.14
CA ILE A 133 8.52 -26.59 52.11
C ILE A 133 7.58 -27.23 53.18
N ASP A 134 6.60 -28.14 52.93
CA ASP A 134 6.40 -29.31 52.02
C ASP A 134 5.00 -29.36 51.28
N GLN A 135 4.69 -30.07 50.18
CA GLN A 135 4.41 -31.53 49.86
C GLN A 135 3.23 -32.21 50.61
N GLU A 136 2.39 -33.12 50.06
CA GLU A 136 1.96 -33.50 48.66
C GLU A 136 0.38 -33.44 48.61
N ALA A 137 -0.52 -34.27 48.03
CA ALA A 137 -0.46 -35.50 47.21
C ALA A 137 -1.63 -35.70 46.20
N ARG A 138 -1.31 -36.36 45.07
CA ARG A 138 -2.06 -37.29 44.15
C ARG A 138 -3.61 -37.38 44.03
N MET A 139 -4.04 -37.51 42.75
CA MET A 139 -5.22 -38.21 42.16
C MET A 139 -5.40 -39.68 42.65
N PRO A 140 -6.54 -40.44 42.45
CA PRO A 140 -7.27 -40.53 41.15
C PRO A 140 -8.76 -41.00 41.06
N THR A 141 -9.23 -41.05 39.80
CA THR A 141 -10.24 -41.97 39.18
C THR A 141 -11.75 -41.76 39.32
N MET A 142 -12.46 -42.18 38.26
CA MET A 142 -13.92 -42.18 38.07
C MET A 142 -14.60 -43.38 38.75
N THR A 143 -15.92 -43.31 39.00
CA THR A 143 -16.91 -44.16 38.30
C THR A 143 -18.38 -43.81 38.57
N ARG A 144 -19.22 -44.03 37.54
CA ARG A 144 -20.65 -44.45 37.52
C ARG A 144 -21.66 -43.90 38.55
N SER A 145 -22.72 -43.30 38.01
CA SER A 145 -24.11 -43.28 38.52
C SER A 145 -24.83 -44.63 38.29
N PRO A 146 -26.12 -44.85 38.64
CA PRO A 146 -27.12 -43.97 39.30
C PRO A 146 -27.89 -44.64 40.47
N GLU A 147 -28.84 -43.93 41.11
CA GLU A 147 -30.23 -44.45 41.24
C GLU A 147 -31.26 -43.32 41.46
N LEU A 148 -32.54 -43.67 41.32
CA LEU A 148 -33.72 -42.82 41.50
C LEU A 148 -34.47 -43.25 42.77
N ARG A 149 -35.08 -42.30 43.50
CA ARG A 149 -36.36 -42.55 44.18
C ARG A 149 -37.14 -41.26 44.47
N ARG A 150 -38.46 -41.40 44.54
CA ARG A 150 -39.44 -40.32 44.64
C ARG A 150 -39.87 -40.11 46.10
N CYS A 151 -40.15 -38.87 46.47
CA CYS A 151 -41.12 -38.55 47.54
C CYS A 151 -42.27 -37.70 46.98
N ARG A 152 -43.39 -37.67 47.71
CA ARG A 152 -44.71 -37.19 47.24
C ARG A 152 -45.13 -35.86 47.86
N LEU A 153 -46.05 -35.20 47.15
CA LEU A 153 -47.12 -34.30 47.59
C LEU A 153 -47.08 -33.77 49.04
N ILE A 154 -47.23 -32.46 49.17
CA ILE A 154 -48.50 -31.84 49.62
C ILE A 154 -48.75 -30.63 48.71
N GLY A 155 -50.02 -30.27 48.48
CA GLY A 155 -50.39 -29.05 47.77
C GLY A 155 -51.47 -28.29 48.54
N ASN A 156 -51.79 -27.08 48.09
CA ASN A 156 -53.06 -26.45 48.38
C ASN A 156 -53.47 -25.51 47.24
N VAL A 157 -54.78 -25.32 47.09
CA VAL A 157 -55.43 -24.66 45.95
C VAL A 157 -55.87 -23.26 46.34
N TRP A 158 -55.80 -22.29 45.42
CA TRP A 158 -56.89 -21.30 45.23
C TRP A 158 -56.95 -20.79 43.78
N LEU A 159 -58.17 -20.51 43.34
CA LEU A 159 -58.58 -19.91 42.06
C LEU A 159 -58.42 -18.38 42.11
N ALA A 160 -58.40 -17.61 41.01
CA ALA A 160 -58.13 -17.88 39.59
C ALA A 160 -57.98 -16.54 38.85
N THR A 161 -57.41 -16.54 37.64
CA THR A 161 -57.73 -15.53 36.61
C THR A 161 -57.34 -16.05 35.22
N ALA A 162 -58.32 -16.31 34.36
CA ALA A 162 -58.08 -16.81 33.00
C ALA A 162 -57.72 -15.66 32.03
N GLY A 163 -56.59 -15.02 32.27
CA GLY A 163 -56.01 -14.05 31.34
C GLY A 163 -55.36 -14.78 30.16
N VAL A 164 -56.10 -14.97 29.06
CA VAL A 164 -55.53 -15.47 27.80
C VAL A 164 -54.69 -14.36 27.18
N LEU A 165 -53.47 -14.20 27.70
CA LEU A 165 -52.37 -13.56 26.98
C LEU A 165 -52.03 -14.46 25.80
N LEU A 166 -52.75 -14.24 24.70
CA LEU A 166 -52.36 -14.70 23.38
C LEU A 166 -51.11 -13.91 23.00
N ALA A 167 -49.97 -14.34 23.55
CA ALA A 167 -48.66 -13.77 23.28
C ALA A 167 -48.38 -14.02 21.80
N GLY A 168 -48.75 -13.04 20.97
CA GLY A 168 -48.53 -13.04 19.55
C GLY A 168 -47.04 -13.05 19.29
N SER A 169 -46.47 -14.25 19.22
CA SER A 169 -45.15 -14.50 18.68
C SER A 169 -45.17 -14.07 17.22
N LEU A 170 -44.93 -12.78 17.01
CA LEU A 170 -44.50 -12.22 15.76
C LEU A 170 -43.20 -12.92 15.41
N PHE A 171 -43.33 -14.06 14.71
CA PHE A 171 -42.26 -14.64 13.95
C PHE A 171 -41.71 -13.52 13.10
N ALA A 172 -40.53 -13.02 13.45
CA ALA A 172 -39.84 -12.00 12.70
C ALA A 172 -39.46 -12.65 11.36
N VAL A 173 -40.37 -12.54 10.38
CA VAL A 173 -40.18 -13.02 9.02
C VAL A 173 -38.82 -12.49 8.59
N PRO A 174 -37.83 -13.36 8.29
CA PRO A 174 -36.48 -12.91 8.01
C PRO A 174 -36.56 -11.96 6.83
N GLY A 175 -36.27 -10.68 7.09
CA GLY A 175 -36.53 -9.60 6.14
C GLY A 175 -35.80 -9.89 4.84
N GLN A 176 -36.56 -10.21 3.79
CA GLN A 176 -35.99 -10.57 2.51
C GLN A 176 -35.18 -9.38 1.99
N ALA A 177 -33.88 -9.57 1.80
CA ALA A 177 -32.94 -8.53 1.39
C ALA A 177 -33.47 -7.78 0.17
N ALA A 178 -33.74 -6.48 0.33
CA ALA A 178 -34.32 -5.69 -0.74
C ALA A 178 -33.25 -5.33 -1.78
N THR A 179 -33.66 -5.25 -3.04
CA THR A 179 -32.85 -4.64 -4.10
C THR A 179 -33.30 -3.20 -4.30
N LEU A 180 -32.37 -2.25 -4.15
CA LEU A 180 -32.58 -0.82 -4.31
C LEU A 180 -31.82 -0.34 -5.54
N GLU A 181 -32.55 0.05 -6.59
CA GLU A 181 -31.94 0.44 -7.87
C GLU A 181 -31.70 1.95 -7.97
N VAL A 182 -30.47 2.32 -8.35
CA VAL A 182 -30.00 3.70 -8.54
C VAL A 182 -29.65 3.94 -10.01
N GLY A 183 -30.09 5.07 -10.56
CA GLY A 183 -29.68 5.56 -11.88
C GLY A 183 -30.83 6.08 -12.76
N PRO A 184 -30.56 6.42 -14.03
CA PRO A 184 -31.56 6.95 -14.95
C PRO A 184 -32.77 6.03 -15.10
N GLY A 185 -33.96 6.55 -14.77
CA GLY A 185 -35.22 5.79 -14.81
C GLY A 185 -35.39 4.74 -13.71
N LYS A 186 -34.50 4.67 -12.72
CA LYS A 186 -34.61 3.79 -11.55
C LYS A 186 -35.31 4.49 -10.38
N ARG A 187 -35.56 3.73 -9.29
CA ARG A 187 -36.26 4.22 -8.09
C ARG A 187 -35.54 5.38 -7.40
N PHE A 188 -34.21 5.35 -7.40
CA PHE A 188 -33.37 6.38 -6.81
C PHE A 188 -32.51 7.06 -7.88
N SER A 189 -32.35 8.37 -7.77
CA SER A 189 -31.47 9.14 -8.65
C SER A 189 -30.01 9.10 -8.19
N ARG A 190 -29.81 8.90 -6.88
CA ARG A 190 -28.50 8.93 -6.21
C ARG A 190 -28.26 7.73 -5.29
N ILE A 191 -26.98 7.40 -5.10
CA ILE A 191 -26.55 6.31 -4.22
C ILE A 191 -26.85 6.65 -2.75
N GLU A 192 -26.74 7.92 -2.37
CA GLU A 192 -27.05 8.38 -1.01
C GLU A 192 -28.55 8.25 -0.67
N GLU A 193 -29.44 8.39 -1.65
CA GLU A 193 -30.89 8.21 -1.46
C GLU A 193 -31.24 6.75 -1.16
N ALA A 194 -30.63 5.80 -1.89
CA ALA A 194 -30.79 4.38 -1.63
C ALA A 194 -30.18 4.00 -0.27
N ASN A 195 -28.95 4.43 0.03
CA ASN A 195 -28.28 4.23 1.33
C ASN A 195 -29.05 4.86 2.50
N ALA A 196 -29.78 5.96 2.27
CA ALA A 196 -30.62 6.58 3.30
C ALA A 196 -31.86 5.72 3.65
N GLN A 197 -32.35 4.91 2.71
CA GLN A 197 -33.54 4.04 2.85
C GLN A 197 -33.21 2.57 3.16
N ALA A 198 -31.96 2.15 2.93
CA ALA A 198 -31.50 0.77 3.06
C ALA A 198 -31.58 0.21 4.49
N ARG A 199 -31.76 -1.11 4.58
CA ARG A 199 -31.85 -1.92 5.79
C ARG A 199 -30.73 -2.97 5.83
N PRO A 200 -30.34 -3.50 7.01
CA PRO A 200 -29.20 -4.40 7.11
C PRO A 200 -29.36 -5.72 6.34
N GLY A 201 -28.67 -5.84 5.20
CA GLY A 201 -28.77 -6.97 4.25
C GLY A 201 -29.15 -6.56 2.83
N ASP A 202 -29.59 -5.32 2.60
CA ASP A 202 -30.05 -4.86 1.28
C ASP A 202 -28.90 -4.73 0.25
N VAL A 203 -29.25 -4.92 -1.02
CA VAL A 203 -28.37 -4.74 -2.18
C VAL A 203 -28.73 -3.44 -2.91
N ILE A 204 -27.78 -2.52 -3.00
CA ILE A 204 -27.89 -1.27 -3.76
C ILE A 204 -27.23 -1.50 -5.13
N LEU A 205 -28.05 -1.66 -6.17
CA LEU A 205 -27.61 -1.80 -7.55
C LEU A 205 -27.51 -0.42 -8.21
N VAL A 206 -26.30 -0.05 -8.62
CA VAL A 206 -26.02 1.25 -9.25
C VAL A 206 -25.75 1.05 -10.74
N TYR A 207 -26.62 1.60 -11.57
CA TYR A 207 -26.50 1.58 -13.03
C TYR A 207 -25.73 2.82 -13.52
N PRO A 208 -25.07 2.80 -14.69
CA PRO A 208 -24.36 3.96 -15.23
C PRO A 208 -25.31 5.14 -15.52
N CYS A 209 -24.80 6.37 -15.37
CA CYS A 209 -25.47 7.56 -15.90
C CYS A 209 -25.46 7.54 -17.44
N ALA A 210 -26.37 8.32 -18.04
CA ALA A 210 -26.45 8.46 -19.49
C ALA A 210 -25.09 8.88 -20.08
N GLY A 211 -24.67 8.23 -21.17
CA GLY A 211 -23.41 8.50 -21.85
C GLY A 211 -22.14 8.16 -21.04
N GLY A 212 -22.22 7.35 -19.98
CA GLY A 212 -21.05 6.96 -19.18
C GLY A 212 -20.47 8.08 -18.31
N GLN A 213 -21.28 9.11 -18.02
CA GLN A 213 -20.93 10.17 -17.06
C GLN A 213 -20.81 9.61 -15.63
N PRO A 214 -20.02 10.25 -14.75
CA PRO A 214 -19.92 9.83 -13.36
C PRO A 214 -21.17 10.20 -12.56
N TYR A 215 -21.33 9.58 -11.39
CA TYR A 215 -22.12 10.16 -10.30
C TYR A 215 -21.28 11.24 -9.60
N GLU A 216 -21.55 12.51 -9.91
CA GLU A 216 -20.82 13.66 -9.38
C GLU A 216 -21.14 13.98 -7.90
N ARG A 217 -20.15 14.54 -7.19
CA ARG A 217 -20.25 15.03 -5.80
C ARG A 217 -20.71 13.95 -4.81
N THR A 218 -20.38 12.70 -5.07
CA THR A 218 -20.93 11.52 -4.36
C THR A 218 -20.29 11.32 -2.99
N ALA A 219 -21.10 11.14 -1.95
CA ALA A 219 -20.63 11.01 -0.57
C ALA A 219 -21.49 10.06 0.27
N VAL A 220 -21.22 8.76 0.13
CA VAL A 220 -21.94 7.68 0.80
C VAL A 220 -21.36 7.44 2.21
N TYR A 221 -21.89 8.15 3.19
CA TYR A 221 -21.76 7.78 4.60
C TYR A 221 -22.65 6.56 4.86
N VAL A 222 -22.06 5.37 4.99
CA VAL A 222 -22.80 4.10 5.10
C VAL A 222 -23.53 4.05 6.44
N ARG A 223 -24.78 3.52 6.45
CA ARG A 223 -25.71 3.64 7.60
C ARG A 223 -26.11 2.32 8.27
N GLN A 224 -25.82 1.17 7.65
CA GLN A 224 -26.24 -0.15 8.11
C GLN A 224 -25.12 -1.18 7.89
N ALA A 225 -25.12 -2.27 8.65
CA ALA A 225 -24.31 -3.46 8.39
C ALA A 225 -24.88 -4.31 7.22
N ARG A 226 -24.06 -5.19 6.64
CA ARG A 226 -24.43 -6.14 5.57
C ARG A 226 -25.00 -5.50 4.31
N LEU A 227 -24.66 -4.25 3.99
CA LEU A 227 -25.06 -3.63 2.72
C LEU A 227 -24.11 -4.05 1.60
N THR A 228 -24.66 -4.41 0.44
CA THR A 228 -23.89 -4.61 -0.79
C THR A 228 -24.12 -3.45 -1.74
N PHE A 229 -23.12 -2.61 -1.94
CA PHE A 229 -23.08 -1.64 -3.04
C PHE A 229 -22.45 -2.31 -4.25
N ARG A 230 -23.23 -2.51 -5.32
CA ARG A 230 -22.79 -3.19 -6.54
C ARG A 230 -23.07 -2.34 -7.78
N ALA A 231 -22.04 -2.08 -8.56
CA ALA A 231 -22.18 -1.54 -9.90
C ALA A 231 -22.80 -2.57 -10.85
N VAL A 232 -23.66 -2.09 -11.75
CA VAL A 232 -24.16 -2.81 -12.92
C VAL A 232 -23.64 -2.06 -14.15
N PRO A 233 -22.39 -2.32 -14.59
CA PRO A 233 -21.74 -1.52 -15.62
C PRO A 233 -22.43 -1.63 -16.99
N ALA A 234 -22.18 -0.64 -17.85
CA ALA A 234 -22.58 -0.71 -19.25
C ALA A 234 -21.81 -1.83 -19.99
N GLU A 235 -22.37 -2.30 -21.11
CA GLU A 235 -21.65 -3.19 -22.02
C GLU A 235 -20.31 -2.56 -22.45
N GLY A 236 -19.24 -3.38 -22.47
CA GLY A 236 -17.88 -2.92 -22.74
C GLY A 236 -17.20 -2.12 -21.62
N SER A 237 -17.90 -1.82 -20.51
CA SER A 237 -17.32 -1.12 -19.35
C SER A 237 -17.03 -2.08 -18.19
N ARG A 238 -15.91 -1.90 -17.50
CA ARG A 238 -15.57 -2.66 -16.28
C ARG A 238 -16.24 -2.12 -15.01
N TRP A 239 -16.60 -0.83 -15.01
CA TRP A 239 -17.02 -0.11 -13.81
C TRP A 239 -18.18 0.85 -14.04
N VAL A 240 -18.91 1.17 -12.97
CA VAL A 240 -19.71 2.41 -12.89
C VAL A 240 -18.86 3.51 -12.26
N ARG A 241 -18.88 4.69 -12.87
CA ARG A 241 -17.97 5.80 -12.55
C ARG A 241 -18.56 6.72 -11.49
N ILE A 242 -17.77 7.06 -10.48
CA ILE A 242 -18.13 7.92 -9.36
C ILE A 242 -17.08 9.02 -9.24
N ASP A 243 -17.53 10.27 -9.19
CA ASP A 243 -16.68 11.44 -9.03
C ASP A 243 -17.04 12.18 -7.73
N GLY A 244 -16.08 12.33 -6.83
CA GLY A 244 -16.21 13.09 -5.60
C GLY A 244 -16.02 14.60 -5.77
N SER A 245 -15.54 15.05 -6.92
CA SER A 245 -15.16 16.44 -7.18
C SER A 245 -16.25 17.41 -6.78
N GLY A 246 -15.92 18.37 -5.91
CA GLY A 246 -16.85 19.40 -5.44
C GLY A 246 -17.76 18.99 -4.27
N PHE A 247 -17.55 17.85 -3.61
CA PHE A 247 -18.05 17.59 -2.25
C PHE A 247 -17.04 18.07 -1.18
N ASP A 248 -17.49 18.27 0.06
CA ASP A 248 -16.59 18.59 1.20
C ASP A 248 -16.18 17.32 1.95
N TYR A 249 -15.02 16.73 1.63
CA TYR A 249 -14.49 15.58 2.39
C TYR A 249 -13.77 15.97 3.69
N SER A 250 -14.17 17.07 4.35
CA SER A 250 -13.51 17.54 5.58
C SER A 250 -13.53 16.55 6.74
N GLY A 251 -14.41 15.54 6.73
CA GLY A 251 -14.52 14.56 7.83
C GLY A 251 -15.00 15.17 9.15
N ARG A 252 -15.77 16.26 9.11
CA ARG A 252 -16.26 17.00 10.28
C ARG A 252 -17.65 16.51 10.70
N GLY A 253 -17.76 15.93 11.89
CA GLY A 253 -19.02 15.40 12.40
C GLY A 253 -19.50 14.21 11.56
N SER A 254 -20.71 14.30 10.99
CA SER A 254 -21.26 13.30 10.06
C SER A 254 -20.83 13.50 8.60
N THR A 255 -20.10 14.58 8.27
CA THR A 255 -19.52 14.74 6.93
C THR A 255 -18.46 13.65 6.71
N PRO A 256 -18.55 12.82 5.66
CA PRO A 256 -17.56 11.77 5.42
C PRO A 256 -16.21 12.36 4.98
N ARG A 257 -15.15 11.56 5.09
CA ARG A 257 -13.81 11.81 4.54
C ARG A 257 -13.51 10.90 3.35
N ALA A 258 -14.55 10.35 2.71
CA ALA A 258 -14.42 9.51 1.53
C ALA A 258 -15.69 9.49 0.67
N ILE A 259 -15.57 9.04 -0.59
CA ILE A 259 -16.72 8.76 -1.48
C ILE A 259 -17.59 7.65 -0.87
N PHE A 260 -16.97 6.59 -0.33
CA PHE A 260 -17.63 5.59 0.51
C PHE A 260 -16.97 5.52 1.88
N GLN A 261 -17.71 5.77 2.96
CA GLN A 261 -17.21 5.65 4.34
C GLN A 261 -18.02 4.66 5.16
N PHE A 262 -17.35 3.58 5.58
CA PHE A 262 -17.80 2.60 6.57
C PHE A 262 -17.32 3.04 7.97
N ASN A 263 -18.18 2.85 8.98
CA ASN A 263 -18.01 3.24 10.39
C ASN A 263 -18.42 2.06 11.32
N PRO A 264 -18.18 2.11 12.66
CA PRO A 264 -18.66 1.07 13.57
C PRO A 264 -20.16 0.79 13.41
N GLY A 265 -20.54 -0.49 13.29
CA GLY A 265 -21.94 -0.88 13.03
C GLY A 265 -22.33 -0.88 11.54
N THR A 266 -21.37 -0.69 10.62
CA THR A 266 -21.51 -0.96 9.18
C THR A 266 -20.69 -2.18 8.75
N ASP A 267 -20.62 -3.16 9.64
CA ASP A 267 -19.84 -4.39 9.48
C ASP A 267 -20.43 -5.26 8.34
N ASP A 268 -19.67 -6.23 7.83
CA ASP A 268 -20.06 -7.18 6.76
C ASP A 268 -20.49 -6.53 5.42
N CYS A 269 -20.13 -5.26 5.16
CA CYS A 269 -20.52 -4.58 3.93
C CYS A 269 -19.60 -4.89 2.73
N VAL A 270 -20.15 -4.79 1.52
CA VAL A 270 -19.44 -5.03 0.25
C VAL A 270 -19.54 -3.79 -0.65
N LEU A 271 -18.43 -3.42 -1.29
CA LEU A 271 -18.33 -2.40 -2.32
C LEU A 271 -17.72 -3.01 -3.59
N GLU A 272 -18.47 -3.05 -4.68
CA GLU A 272 -18.16 -3.89 -5.85
C GLU A 272 -18.34 -3.15 -7.19
N GLY A 273 -17.27 -3.09 -7.99
CA GLY A 273 -17.34 -2.72 -9.42
C GLY A 273 -17.33 -1.23 -9.76
N PHE A 274 -16.75 -0.36 -8.92
CA PHE A 274 -16.77 1.09 -9.13
C PHE A 274 -15.43 1.68 -9.58
N GLU A 275 -15.46 2.73 -10.40
CA GLU A 275 -14.34 3.68 -10.56
C GLU A 275 -14.58 4.83 -9.56
N LEU A 276 -13.63 5.08 -8.67
CA LEU A 276 -13.72 6.06 -7.57
C LEU A 276 -12.62 7.11 -7.71
N SER A 277 -12.99 8.36 -8.00
CA SER A 277 -12.04 9.47 -8.23
C SER A 277 -12.53 10.83 -7.72
N GLY A 278 -11.64 11.81 -7.60
CA GLY A 278 -11.98 13.21 -7.31
C GLY A 278 -12.22 13.55 -5.84
N ALA A 279 -11.97 12.63 -4.90
CA ALA A 279 -12.10 12.93 -3.47
C ALA A 279 -10.92 13.74 -2.95
N HIS A 280 -11.13 15.05 -2.79
CA HIS A 280 -10.11 16.01 -2.34
C HIS A 280 -10.57 16.83 -1.13
N ASN A 281 -9.65 17.18 -0.22
CA ASN A 281 -9.91 18.13 0.86
C ASN A 281 -8.69 19.02 1.22
N LYS A 282 -8.92 20.04 2.07
CA LYS A 282 -7.90 21.02 2.52
C LYS A 282 -6.81 20.45 3.46
N SER A 283 -6.74 19.15 3.60
CA SER A 283 -5.76 18.43 4.41
C SER A 283 -5.26 17.18 3.68
N HIS A 284 -5.42 17.15 2.35
CA HIS A 284 -4.87 16.16 1.43
C HIS A 284 -5.10 14.72 1.90
N ASN A 285 -6.33 14.44 2.34
CA ASN A 285 -6.75 13.12 2.84
C ASN A 285 -8.23 12.76 2.59
N GLY A 286 -8.88 13.37 1.60
CA GLY A 286 -10.11 12.83 1.02
C GLY A 286 -9.84 11.50 0.34
N ALA A 287 -10.61 10.45 0.67
CA ALA A 287 -10.35 9.10 0.17
C ALA A 287 -11.37 8.61 -0.87
N GLY A 288 -10.96 7.72 -1.77
CA GLY A 288 -11.91 6.93 -2.55
C GLY A 288 -12.78 6.06 -1.63
N VAL A 289 -12.15 5.32 -0.71
CA VAL A 289 -12.83 4.52 0.33
C VAL A 289 -12.23 4.77 1.71
N ARG A 290 -13.07 4.87 2.74
CA ARG A 290 -12.64 4.85 4.15
C ARG A 290 -13.30 3.72 4.93
N ILE A 291 -12.50 2.84 5.53
CA ILE A 291 -12.94 1.79 6.47
C ILE A 291 -12.54 2.22 7.89
N ASN A 292 -13.41 2.97 8.55
CA ASN A 292 -13.19 3.45 9.91
C ASN A 292 -13.79 2.44 10.90
N GLN A 293 -12.98 1.55 11.48
CA GLN A 293 -13.36 0.63 12.58
C GLN A 293 -14.48 -0.40 12.27
N ALA A 294 -15.02 -0.41 11.04
CA ALA A 294 -15.93 -1.44 10.55
C ALA A 294 -15.18 -2.75 10.27
N ASN A 295 -15.86 -3.88 10.50
CA ASN A 295 -15.33 -5.23 10.38
C ASN A 295 -15.90 -5.95 9.14
N ASN A 296 -15.17 -6.96 8.62
CA ASN A 296 -15.59 -7.79 7.48
C ASN A 296 -15.91 -7.01 6.19
N VAL A 297 -15.42 -5.78 6.04
CA VAL A 297 -15.70 -4.94 4.86
C VAL A 297 -14.90 -5.43 3.66
N THR A 298 -15.59 -5.72 2.56
CA THR A 298 -14.99 -6.15 1.28
C THR A 298 -15.05 -5.02 0.25
N VAL A 299 -13.93 -4.69 -0.39
CA VAL A 299 -13.82 -3.77 -1.53
C VAL A 299 -13.24 -4.55 -2.70
N ARG A 300 -13.99 -4.73 -3.80
CA ARG A 300 -13.55 -5.57 -4.91
C ARG A 300 -13.92 -5.12 -6.31
N HIS A 301 -13.11 -5.51 -7.28
CA HIS A 301 -13.28 -5.17 -8.70
C HIS A 301 -13.39 -3.65 -8.95
N CYS A 302 -12.79 -2.81 -8.12
CA CYS A 302 -12.85 -1.35 -8.23
C CYS A 302 -11.57 -0.75 -8.84
N SER A 303 -11.70 0.35 -9.58
CA SER A 303 -10.59 1.29 -9.83
C SER A 303 -10.69 2.44 -8.82
N ILE A 304 -9.58 2.79 -8.16
CA ILE A 304 -9.56 3.80 -7.11
C ILE A 304 -8.38 4.73 -7.38
N ARG A 305 -8.68 5.91 -7.94
CA ARG A 305 -7.66 6.74 -8.59
C ARG A 305 -7.92 8.23 -8.50
N ASN A 306 -6.87 9.06 -8.49
CA ASN A 306 -6.99 10.52 -8.52
C ASN A 306 -7.87 11.06 -7.38
N ASN A 307 -7.65 10.54 -6.17
CA ASN A 307 -8.14 11.07 -4.89
C ASN A 307 -6.91 11.50 -4.07
N ASP A 308 -7.07 12.22 -2.95
CA ASP A 308 -5.93 12.44 -2.05
C ASP A 308 -5.42 11.10 -1.48
N MET A 309 -6.33 10.20 -1.11
CA MET A 309 -6.05 8.85 -0.63
C MET A 309 -6.83 7.81 -1.44
N GLY A 310 -6.24 6.68 -1.80
CA GLY A 310 -7.00 5.61 -2.46
C GLY A 310 -7.96 4.92 -1.47
N ILE A 311 -7.43 4.04 -0.61
CA ILE A 311 -8.17 3.48 0.54
C ILE A 311 -7.48 3.91 1.84
N MET A 312 -8.28 4.37 2.80
CA MET A 312 -7.84 4.70 4.16
C MET A 312 -8.58 3.83 5.19
N SER A 313 -7.87 3.15 6.10
CA SER A 313 -8.50 2.42 7.21
C SER A 313 -7.80 2.57 8.55
N ASN A 314 -8.56 2.30 9.62
CA ASN A 314 -8.09 2.35 11.01
C ASN A 314 -8.95 1.49 11.94
N GLY A 315 -8.35 0.97 13.01
CA GLY A 315 -9.06 0.41 14.16
C GLY A 315 -9.21 1.44 15.29
N ASP A 316 -9.28 0.95 16.52
CA ASP A 316 -9.28 1.73 17.78
C ASP A 316 -8.06 1.41 18.67
N GLY A 317 -7.15 0.53 18.22
CA GLY A 317 -6.05 -0.03 19.02
C GLY A 317 -6.42 -1.31 19.77
N GLY A 318 -7.67 -1.76 19.71
CA GLY A 318 -8.17 -3.05 20.18
C GLY A 318 -8.16 -4.13 19.08
N PRO A 319 -8.36 -5.41 19.44
CA PRO A 319 -8.38 -6.53 18.49
C PRO A 319 -9.73 -6.71 17.78
N GLU A 320 -10.74 -5.90 18.12
CA GLU A 320 -12.13 -6.08 17.69
C GLU A 320 -12.57 -5.10 16.58
N ARG A 321 -11.65 -4.30 16.01
CA ARG A 321 -11.99 -3.19 15.08
C ARG A 321 -11.08 -3.09 13.87
N GLY A 322 -11.69 -3.00 12.70
CA GLY A 322 -10.99 -3.14 11.43
C GLY A 322 -10.49 -4.58 11.24
N THR A 323 -11.28 -5.57 11.68
CA THR A 323 -10.99 -6.99 11.43
C THR A 323 -11.42 -7.37 10.01
N ASN A 324 -10.68 -8.29 9.39
CA ASN A 324 -11.03 -8.96 8.15
C ASN A 324 -11.43 -8.00 7.01
N GLN A 325 -10.66 -6.94 6.83
CA GLN A 325 -10.83 -6.02 5.69
C GLN A 325 -10.27 -6.70 4.43
N LEU A 326 -11.12 -6.99 3.45
CA LEU A 326 -10.72 -7.65 2.21
C LEU A 326 -10.71 -6.66 1.05
N ILE A 327 -9.55 -6.51 0.40
CA ILE A 327 -9.36 -5.67 -0.79
C ILE A 327 -8.88 -6.60 -1.90
N GLU A 328 -9.74 -6.93 -2.87
CA GLU A 328 -9.43 -7.93 -3.89
C GLU A 328 -9.76 -7.49 -5.32
N PHE A 329 -8.94 -7.89 -6.30
CA PHE A 329 -9.14 -7.58 -7.73
C PHE A 329 -9.29 -6.07 -8.05
N CYS A 330 -8.65 -5.21 -7.27
CA CYS A 330 -8.74 -3.74 -7.40
C CYS A 330 -7.50 -3.13 -8.08
N GLU A 331 -7.71 -2.06 -8.84
CA GLU A 331 -6.67 -1.19 -9.40
C GLU A 331 -6.61 0.11 -8.60
N ILE A 332 -5.57 0.32 -7.80
CA ILE A 332 -5.46 1.45 -6.87
C ILE A 332 -4.24 2.29 -7.27
N HIS A 333 -4.46 3.42 -7.94
CA HIS A 333 -3.37 4.11 -8.63
C HIS A 333 -3.54 5.63 -8.73
N HIS A 334 -2.43 6.36 -8.87
CA HIS A 334 -2.46 7.82 -9.07
C HIS A 334 -3.27 8.56 -8.00
N ASN A 335 -3.26 8.09 -6.75
CA ASN A 335 -3.76 8.86 -5.60
C ASN A 335 -2.61 9.60 -4.93
N GLY A 336 -2.93 10.72 -4.30
CA GLY A 336 -1.98 11.63 -3.65
C GLY A 336 -2.10 13.08 -4.12
N ASP A 337 -1.43 13.98 -3.42
CA ASP A 337 -1.35 15.41 -3.74
C ASP A 337 0.08 15.92 -3.52
N ALA A 338 0.63 16.58 -4.54
CA ALA A 338 1.97 17.16 -4.54
C ALA A 338 2.15 18.33 -3.54
N ALA A 339 1.06 18.88 -3.01
CA ALA A 339 1.09 19.93 -1.98
C ALA A 339 1.48 19.40 -0.58
N ASP A 340 1.26 18.11 -0.29
CA ASP A 340 1.57 17.50 1.02
C ASP A 340 2.38 16.18 0.88
N PRO A 341 3.57 16.23 0.25
CA PRO A 341 4.25 15.06 -0.26
C PRO A 341 4.72 14.11 0.83
N GLY A 342 4.25 12.87 0.79
CA GLY A 342 4.58 11.82 1.75
C GLY A 342 3.57 11.63 2.89
N TYR A 343 2.52 12.46 2.98
CA TYR A 343 1.41 12.27 3.92
C TYR A 343 0.17 11.61 3.27
N ASN A 344 0.17 11.50 1.94
CA ASN A 344 -0.90 10.93 1.13
C ASN A 344 -0.39 9.75 0.26
N HIS A 345 -1.26 8.75 0.02
CA HIS A 345 -0.88 7.41 -0.48
C HIS A 345 -1.97 6.78 -1.35
N ASN A 346 -1.60 5.76 -2.12
CA ASN A 346 -2.58 4.83 -2.69
C ASN A 346 -3.31 4.05 -1.59
N LEU A 347 -2.60 3.56 -0.57
CA LEU A 347 -3.19 2.89 0.59
C LEU A 347 -2.59 3.41 1.91
N TYR A 348 -3.46 3.77 2.85
CA TYR A 348 -3.16 3.99 4.27
C TYR A 348 -4.01 3.02 5.09
N LEU A 349 -3.44 1.92 5.55
CA LEU A 349 -4.19 0.82 6.17
C LEU A 349 -4.02 0.79 7.70
N GLY A 350 -5.01 0.25 8.42
CA GLY A 350 -4.99 0.19 9.89
C GLY A 350 -6.09 -0.68 10.50
N GLY A 351 -5.96 -0.97 11.79
CA GLY A 351 -6.85 -1.86 12.55
C GLY A 351 -6.32 -3.29 12.69
N THR A 352 -7.19 -4.23 13.03
CA THR A 352 -6.73 -5.58 13.40
C THR A 352 -6.21 -6.40 12.22
N SER A 353 -6.93 -6.49 11.09
CA SER A 353 -6.48 -7.34 9.98
C SER A 353 -6.95 -6.88 8.59
N VAL A 354 -6.02 -6.87 7.64
CA VAL A 354 -6.25 -6.50 6.24
C VAL A 354 -5.66 -7.55 5.29
N THR A 355 -6.44 -7.97 4.30
CA THR A 355 -6.01 -8.82 3.18
C THR A 355 -6.10 -8.04 1.86
N LEU A 356 -4.98 -7.96 1.13
CA LEU A 356 -4.90 -7.54 -0.27
C LEU A 356 -4.69 -8.80 -1.13
N ARG A 357 -5.50 -8.99 -2.17
CA ARG A 357 -5.49 -10.21 -2.98
C ARG A 357 -5.71 -9.90 -4.46
N ALA A 358 -4.80 -10.35 -5.34
CA ALA A 358 -4.95 -10.16 -6.79
C ALA A 358 -5.11 -8.68 -7.23
N CYS A 359 -4.64 -7.73 -6.42
CA CYS A 359 -4.74 -6.30 -6.71
C CYS A 359 -3.53 -5.78 -7.49
N GLU A 360 -3.72 -4.63 -8.12
CA GLU A 360 -2.68 -3.84 -8.76
C GLU A 360 -2.62 -2.48 -8.09
N VAL A 361 -1.49 -2.12 -7.49
CA VAL A 361 -1.33 -0.88 -6.71
C VAL A 361 -0.11 -0.14 -7.24
N HIS A 362 -0.31 1.02 -7.87
CA HIS A 362 0.77 1.65 -8.61
C HIS A 362 0.76 3.16 -8.74
N SER A 363 1.93 3.74 -9.04
CA SER A 363 2.06 5.16 -9.42
C SER A 363 1.41 6.11 -8.39
N SER A 364 1.69 5.91 -7.10
CA SER A 364 1.27 6.85 -6.05
C SER A 364 1.90 8.24 -6.33
N LEU A 365 1.08 9.29 -6.45
CA LEU A 365 1.54 10.61 -6.92
C LEU A 365 2.56 11.24 -5.96
N THR A 366 2.36 10.98 -4.66
CA THR A 366 3.40 11.10 -3.64
C THR A 366 3.30 9.89 -2.71
N GLY A 367 4.21 9.81 -1.73
CA GLY A 367 4.13 8.78 -0.68
C GLY A 367 4.11 7.36 -1.24
N HIS A 368 3.60 6.43 -0.44
CA HIS A 368 3.73 5.00 -0.67
C HIS A 368 2.60 4.41 -1.52
N ASN A 369 2.89 3.29 -2.18
CA ASN A 369 1.83 2.42 -2.68
C ASN A 369 1.05 1.78 -1.51
N VAL A 370 1.76 1.17 -0.55
CA VAL A 370 1.16 0.50 0.61
C VAL A 370 1.78 1.01 1.91
N LYS A 371 1.19 2.05 2.54
CA LYS A 371 1.47 2.33 3.96
C LYS A 371 0.46 1.57 4.83
N SER A 372 0.95 0.91 5.88
CA SER A 372 0.06 0.23 6.83
C SER A 372 0.50 0.40 8.27
N ARG A 373 -0.51 0.45 9.14
CA ARG A 373 -0.47 0.41 10.60
C ARG A 373 -1.41 -0.69 11.14
N ALA A 374 -1.84 -1.61 10.28
CA ALA A 374 -2.67 -2.74 10.67
C ALA A 374 -1.82 -3.81 11.38
N HIS A 375 -2.40 -4.48 12.37
CA HIS A 375 -1.72 -5.49 13.18
C HIS A 375 -1.41 -6.77 12.40
N HIS A 376 -2.34 -7.23 11.56
CA HIS A 376 -2.09 -8.29 10.59
C HIS A 376 -2.26 -7.76 9.17
N ASN A 377 -1.25 -7.99 8.32
CA ASN A 377 -1.28 -7.66 6.90
C ASN A 377 -1.04 -8.93 6.11
N ARG A 378 -1.93 -9.27 5.18
CA ARG A 378 -1.70 -10.33 4.18
C ARG A 378 -1.82 -9.72 2.80
N VAL A 379 -0.77 -9.79 1.99
CA VAL A 379 -0.75 -9.28 0.62
C VAL A 379 -0.31 -10.42 -0.28
N GLU A 380 -1.23 -10.92 -1.10
CA GLU A 380 -1.00 -12.14 -1.87
C GLU A 380 -1.40 -12.02 -3.34
N TYR A 381 -0.48 -12.47 -4.20
CA TYR A 381 -0.67 -12.50 -5.66
C TYR A 381 -0.98 -11.12 -6.26
N CYS A 382 -0.49 -10.04 -5.67
CA CYS A 382 -0.64 -8.67 -6.17
C CYS A 382 0.54 -8.23 -7.04
N TYR A 383 0.34 -7.16 -7.80
CA TYR A 383 1.40 -6.41 -8.49
C TYR A 383 1.48 -5.00 -7.89
N ILE A 384 2.62 -4.67 -7.28
CA ILE A 384 2.83 -3.43 -6.55
C ILE A 384 4.02 -2.72 -7.19
N HIS A 385 3.79 -1.60 -7.88
CA HIS A 385 4.85 -1.02 -8.70
C HIS A 385 4.82 0.51 -8.83
N ASP A 386 5.97 1.05 -9.21
CA ASP A 386 6.14 2.43 -9.62
C ASP A 386 5.68 3.47 -8.57
N SER A 387 5.84 3.21 -7.27
CA SER A 387 5.55 4.22 -6.24
C SER A 387 6.54 5.41 -6.35
N ALA A 388 6.07 6.63 -6.14
CA ALA A 388 6.96 7.80 -5.96
C ALA A 388 7.80 7.73 -4.67
N ASN A 389 7.59 6.73 -3.80
CA ASN A 389 8.31 6.51 -2.55
C ASN A 389 8.53 4.98 -2.34
N ARG A 390 8.58 4.46 -1.11
CA ARG A 390 8.62 2.99 -0.89
C ARG A 390 7.37 2.31 -1.42
N GLU A 391 7.50 1.09 -1.96
CA GLU A 391 6.35 0.25 -2.30
C GLU A 391 5.56 -0.13 -1.05
N PHE A 392 6.27 -0.50 0.04
CA PHE A 392 5.69 -0.84 1.33
C PHE A 392 6.32 -0.05 2.47
N ASP A 393 5.47 0.51 3.34
CA ASP A 393 5.85 1.23 4.55
C ASP A 393 4.95 0.76 5.71
N LEU A 394 5.37 -0.33 6.35
CA LEU A 394 4.61 -1.07 7.37
C LEU A 394 5.09 -0.63 8.76
N VAL A 395 4.40 0.34 9.34
CA VAL A 395 4.89 1.18 10.44
C VAL A 395 4.02 1.12 11.69
N ASP A 396 4.43 1.82 12.75
CA ASP A 396 3.92 1.61 14.09
C ASP A 396 2.59 2.30 14.40
N ALA A 397 1.82 1.66 15.28
CA ALA A 397 0.56 2.12 15.85
C ALA A 397 0.38 1.54 17.26
N ALA A 398 -0.78 1.80 17.89
CA ALA A 398 -1.21 1.02 19.05
C ALA A 398 -1.45 -0.46 18.65
N ASP A 399 -2.03 -0.67 17.48
CA ASP A 399 -2.32 -1.99 16.92
C ASP A 399 -1.08 -2.87 16.72
N THR A 400 0.05 -2.30 16.28
CA THR A 400 1.28 -3.06 15.95
C THR A 400 2.21 -3.32 17.14
N ALA A 401 2.03 -2.60 18.23
CA ALA A 401 2.83 -2.76 19.45
C ALA A 401 2.44 -4.02 20.26
N ARG A 402 1.32 -4.66 19.89
CA ARG A 402 0.87 -5.96 20.40
C ARG A 402 1.71 -7.09 19.78
N PRO A 403 2.03 -8.16 20.54
CA PRO A 403 2.72 -9.35 20.01
C PRO A 403 2.01 -9.96 18.79
N ASP A 404 2.79 -10.62 17.95
CA ASP A 404 2.35 -11.30 16.72
C ASP A 404 1.75 -10.36 15.65
N SER A 405 2.24 -9.12 15.60
CA SER A 405 1.93 -8.11 14.58
C SER A 405 2.53 -8.43 13.20
N HIS A 406 2.06 -9.51 12.57
CA HIS A 406 2.63 -10.06 11.36
C HIS A 406 2.25 -9.35 10.06
N ALA A 407 3.21 -9.32 9.13
CA ALA A 407 2.97 -9.00 7.72
C ALA A 407 3.38 -10.19 6.85
N VAL A 408 2.54 -10.60 5.90
CA VAL A 408 2.80 -11.70 4.96
C VAL A 408 2.69 -11.17 3.54
N LEU A 409 3.82 -11.16 2.82
CA LEU A 409 3.88 -10.86 1.39
C LEU A 409 4.12 -12.19 0.65
N LEU A 410 3.08 -12.72 0.00
CA LEU A 410 3.10 -14.03 -0.68
C LEU A 410 2.91 -13.89 -2.19
N GLY A 411 3.87 -14.33 -3.00
CA GLY A 411 3.64 -14.47 -4.45
C GLY A 411 3.45 -13.14 -5.20
N ASN A 412 3.88 -12.00 -4.65
CA ASN A 412 3.67 -10.69 -5.25
C ASN A 412 4.80 -10.30 -6.20
N ILE A 413 4.46 -9.55 -7.25
CA ILE A 413 5.43 -8.82 -8.08
C ILE A 413 5.59 -7.41 -7.47
N ILE A 414 6.81 -7.01 -7.15
CA ILE A 414 7.13 -5.76 -6.45
C ILE A 414 8.23 -5.01 -7.22
N VAL A 415 7.94 -3.84 -7.80
CA VAL A 415 8.85 -3.16 -8.75
C VAL A 415 9.02 -1.69 -8.41
N LYS A 416 10.24 -1.27 -8.06
CA LYS A 416 10.55 0.14 -7.85
C LYS A 416 10.55 0.93 -9.17
N ASP A 417 9.81 2.04 -9.19
CA ASP A 417 9.97 3.13 -10.17
C ASP A 417 11.46 3.48 -10.33
N PRO A 418 12.07 3.40 -11.53
CA PRO A 418 13.44 3.82 -11.75
C PRO A 418 13.70 5.31 -11.54
N ASP A 419 12.67 6.15 -11.67
CA ASP A 419 12.74 7.60 -11.53
C ASP A 419 12.23 8.09 -10.15
N CYS A 420 11.98 7.16 -9.22
CA CYS A 420 11.49 7.40 -7.86
C CYS A 420 12.19 8.59 -7.17
N GLY A 421 11.43 9.68 -6.98
CA GLY A 421 11.90 10.91 -6.34
C GLY A 421 11.95 10.86 -4.81
N GLY A 422 11.10 10.03 -4.17
CA GLY A 422 11.03 9.85 -2.72
C GLY A 422 12.00 8.80 -2.17
N ASN A 423 11.63 8.14 -1.08
CA ASN A 423 12.47 7.08 -0.50
C ASN A 423 12.52 5.85 -1.42
N ARG A 424 13.74 5.38 -1.72
CA ARG A 424 14.03 4.34 -2.71
C ARG A 424 14.07 2.92 -2.17
N GLY A 425 14.05 2.74 -0.84
CA GLY A 425 13.98 1.41 -0.22
C GLY A 425 12.65 0.72 -0.53
N VAL A 426 12.67 -0.60 -0.72
CA VAL A 426 11.49 -1.32 -1.26
C VAL A 426 10.41 -1.53 -0.19
N ILE A 427 10.80 -2.14 0.94
CA ILE A 427 9.92 -2.45 2.07
C ILE A 427 10.53 -1.91 3.36
N HIS A 428 9.70 -1.28 4.20
CA HIS A 428 10.02 -0.91 5.57
C HIS A 428 9.06 -1.62 6.52
N PHE A 429 9.60 -2.18 7.62
CA PHE A 429 8.82 -2.88 8.64
C PHE A 429 9.35 -2.54 10.04
N GLY A 430 8.56 -1.80 10.81
CA GLY A 430 8.97 -1.29 12.12
C GLY A 430 8.23 0.01 12.49
N GLN A 431 8.97 1.11 12.66
CA GLN A 431 8.46 2.39 13.18
C GLN A 431 8.79 3.62 12.31
N ASP A 432 7.87 4.59 12.33
CA ASP A 432 8.03 5.99 11.94
C ASP A 432 7.57 6.97 13.04
N GLY A 433 6.74 6.54 13.99
CA GLY A 433 6.11 7.34 15.05
C GLY A 433 6.65 7.11 16.47
N GLY A 434 7.67 6.28 16.65
CA GLY A 434 8.37 6.08 17.94
C GLY A 434 7.88 4.91 18.80
N LYS A 435 6.98 4.05 18.29
CA LYS A 435 6.44 2.88 19.00
C LYS A 435 6.99 1.56 18.42
N GLU A 436 6.56 0.45 19.01
CA GLU A 436 7.01 -0.91 18.66
C GLU A 436 6.23 -1.53 17.49
N HIS A 437 6.86 -2.48 16.81
CA HIS A 437 6.22 -3.37 15.84
C HIS A 437 6.58 -4.83 16.19
N ASP A 438 5.78 -5.44 17.07
CA ASP A 438 6.10 -6.74 17.67
C ASP A 438 5.62 -7.90 16.79
N GLY A 439 6.32 -8.16 15.69
CA GLY A 439 5.92 -9.20 14.75
C GLY A 439 6.99 -9.54 13.72
N THR A 440 6.58 -10.35 12.74
CA THR A 440 7.47 -10.83 11.67
C THR A 440 6.89 -10.50 10.30
N LEU A 441 7.73 -9.91 9.46
CA LEU A 441 7.54 -9.75 8.03
C LEU A 441 7.98 -11.03 7.31
N HIS A 442 7.02 -11.78 6.78
CA HIS A 442 7.23 -12.99 5.98
C HIS A 442 7.19 -12.63 4.50
N LEU A 443 8.33 -12.70 3.82
CA LEU A 443 8.44 -12.61 2.36
C LEU A 443 8.52 -14.01 1.78
N ALA A 444 7.43 -14.48 1.17
CA ALA A 444 7.32 -15.80 0.56
C ALA A 444 7.15 -15.67 -0.97
N PHE A 445 8.15 -16.12 -1.73
CA PHE A 445 8.07 -16.28 -3.19
C PHE A 445 7.61 -15.02 -3.93
N ASN A 446 8.11 -13.84 -3.54
CA ASN A 446 7.88 -12.60 -4.28
C ASN A 446 8.91 -12.46 -5.41
N THR A 447 8.55 -11.77 -6.49
CA THR A 447 9.49 -11.26 -7.50
C THR A 447 9.72 -9.78 -7.21
N ILE A 448 10.94 -9.40 -6.86
CA ILE A 448 11.27 -8.03 -6.42
C ILE A 448 12.31 -7.42 -7.37
N VAL A 449 12.02 -6.24 -7.92
CA VAL A 449 12.93 -5.52 -8.83
C VAL A 449 13.24 -4.14 -8.26
N THR A 450 14.51 -3.80 -8.11
CA THR A 450 14.93 -2.43 -7.74
C THR A 450 16.23 -2.00 -8.41
N PRO A 451 16.26 -0.81 -9.06
CA PRO A 451 17.46 -0.24 -9.68
C PRO A 451 18.35 0.53 -8.69
N PHE A 452 18.09 0.46 -7.38
CA PHE A 452 18.69 1.33 -6.37
C PHE A 452 19.64 0.61 -5.40
N ILE A 453 20.66 1.35 -4.93
CA ILE A 453 21.53 0.95 -3.81
C ILE A 453 20.81 1.22 -2.48
N SER A 454 19.78 0.42 -2.20
CA SER A 454 18.93 0.53 -1.01
C SER A 454 18.58 -0.86 -0.48
N PRO A 455 18.27 -1.02 0.82
CA PRO A 455 17.80 -2.29 1.35
C PRO A 455 16.49 -2.74 0.70
N ILE A 456 16.31 -4.05 0.51
CA ILE A 456 15.01 -4.62 0.18
C ILE A 456 14.09 -4.52 1.40
N VAL A 457 14.60 -4.85 2.60
CA VAL A 457 13.88 -4.72 3.88
C VAL A 457 14.64 -3.81 4.84
N ASP A 458 14.01 -2.69 5.23
CA ASP A 458 14.47 -1.81 6.31
C ASP A 458 13.71 -2.16 7.61
N LEU A 459 14.38 -2.84 8.55
CA LEU A 459 13.84 -3.15 9.88
C LEU A 459 14.14 -2.01 10.86
N SER A 460 13.13 -1.55 11.60
CA SER A 460 13.29 -0.31 12.37
C SER A 460 12.67 -0.28 13.76
N ALA A 461 12.14 -1.40 14.28
CA ALA A 461 11.68 -1.51 15.67
C ALA A 461 12.37 -2.69 16.39
N PRO A 462 12.65 -2.63 17.71
CA PRO A 462 13.44 -3.64 18.41
C PRO A 462 12.93 -5.09 18.26
N LYS A 463 11.61 -5.28 18.22
CA LYS A 463 11.01 -6.63 18.09
C LYS A 463 10.67 -7.03 16.66
N ALA A 464 10.83 -6.13 15.69
CA ALA A 464 10.55 -6.39 14.29
C ALA A 464 11.51 -7.45 13.73
N LYS A 465 10.94 -8.47 13.07
CA LYS A 465 11.67 -9.61 12.46
C LYS A 465 11.38 -9.71 10.96
N ALA A 466 12.26 -10.38 10.22
CA ALA A 466 12.06 -10.70 8.80
C ALA A 466 12.39 -12.17 8.51
N GLN A 467 11.54 -12.83 7.71
CA GLN A 467 11.74 -14.18 7.20
C GLN A 467 11.56 -14.20 5.68
N LEU A 468 12.63 -14.45 4.94
CA LEU A 468 12.62 -14.48 3.47
C LEU A 468 12.75 -15.91 2.97
N THR A 469 11.76 -16.43 2.24
CA THR A 469 11.80 -17.75 1.58
C THR A 469 11.35 -17.69 0.12
N GLY A 470 12.11 -18.28 -0.80
CA GLY A 470 11.69 -18.48 -2.20
C GLY A 470 11.71 -17.24 -3.09
N ASN A 471 12.15 -16.08 -2.58
CA ASN A 471 12.06 -14.81 -3.30
C ASN A 471 13.11 -14.71 -4.41
N LEU A 472 12.72 -14.10 -5.52
CA LEU A 472 13.60 -13.74 -6.62
C LEU A 472 13.77 -12.21 -6.61
N VAL A 473 14.99 -11.73 -6.40
CA VAL A 473 15.31 -10.29 -6.38
C VAL A 473 16.19 -9.95 -7.57
N TRP A 474 16.00 -8.79 -8.21
CA TRP A 474 16.82 -8.33 -9.33
C TRP A 474 17.19 -6.84 -9.23
N ASP A 475 18.45 -6.52 -9.54
CA ASP A 475 19.05 -5.17 -9.57
C ASP A 475 18.64 -4.29 -10.77
N ALA A 476 17.57 -4.68 -11.49
CA ALA A 476 17.15 -4.10 -12.76
C ALA A 476 18.28 -4.00 -13.83
N GLY A 477 19.33 -4.82 -13.70
CA GLY A 477 20.50 -4.80 -14.59
C GLY A 477 21.47 -3.64 -14.32
N ARG A 478 21.27 -2.86 -13.26
CA ARG A 478 22.13 -1.70 -12.94
C ARG A 478 23.54 -2.09 -12.48
N ARG A 479 23.76 -3.35 -12.07
CA ARG A 479 25.07 -3.95 -11.73
C ARG A 479 25.83 -3.19 -10.64
N GLN A 480 25.10 -2.58 -9.71
CA GLN A 480 25.63 -1.75 -8.63
C GLN A 480 26.20 -2.62 -7.50
N ASN A 481 27.32 -2.20 -6.92
CA ASN A 481 27.90 -2.83 -5.74
C ASN A 481 27.29 -2.23 -4.46
N GLY A 482 27.24 -3.00 -3.37
CA GLY A 482 26.80 -2.50 -2.07
C GLY A 482 25.27 -2.44 -1.89
N GLN A 483 24.50 -3.03 -2.81
CA GLN A 483 23.10 -3.35 -2.54
C GLN A 483 23.01 -4.29 -1.34
N ARG A 484 22.02 -4.07 -0.47
CA ARG A 484 21.84 -4.82 0.78
C ARG A 484 20.50 -5.54 0.73
N LEU A 485 20.44 -6.78 1.22
CA LEU A 485 19.16 -7.45 1.37
C LEU A 485 18.35 -6.81 2.51
N VAL A 486 19.01 -6.50 3.62
CA VAL A 486 18.38 -5.97 4.85
C VAL A 486 19.12 -4.71 5.33
N ALA A 487 18.43 -3.82 6.04
CA ALA A 487 19.04 -2.81 6.90
C ALA A 487 18.34 -2.81 8.27
N VAL A 488 19.04 -2.29 9.29
CA VAL A 488 18.49 -2.16 10.64
C VAL A 488 18.75 -0.76 11.21
N ARG A 489 17.80 -0.24 11.99
CA ARG A 489 17.91 1.02 12.74
C ARG A 489 17.01 1.05 13.97
N ALA A 490 17.12 2.09 14.78
CA ALA A 490 16.22 2.39 15.90
C ALA A 490 15.94 1.18 16.84
N GLY A 491 17.00 0.42 17.15
CA GLY A 491 16.97 -0.73 18.06
C GLY A 491 16.70 -2.09 17.40
N ALA A 492 16.31 -2.14 16.11
CA ALA A 492 16.22 -3.40 15.36
C ALA A 492 17.58 -4.10 15.24
N SER A 493 17.56 -5.43 15.15
CA SER A 493 18.76 -6.29 15.13
C SER A 493 18.85 -7.11 13.84
N LEU A 494 20.06 -7.28 13.28
CA LEU A 494 20.29 -8.13 12.11
C LEU A 494 20.00 -9.61 12.41
N HIS A 495 20.17 -10.03 13.67
CA HIS A 495 19.80 -11.37 14.14
C HIS A 495 18.29 -11.65 14.03
N ASN A 496 17.43 -10.61 13.94
CA ASN A 496 16.00 -10.77 13.72
C ASN A 496 15.64 -11.05 12.25
N ALA A 497 16.61 -11.02 11.33
CA ALA A 497 16.42 -11.28 9.91
C ALA A 497 17.00 -12.65 9.51
N SER A 498 16.19 -13.47 8.86
CA SER A 498 16.56 -14.83 8.43
C SER A 498 15.98 -15.18 7.06
N GLY A 499 16.51 -16.23 6.44
CA GLY A 499 15.97 -16.71 5.18
C GLY A 499 16.68 -17.90 4.54
N LYS A 500 15.99 -18.55 3.61
CA LYS A 500 16.41 -19.75 2.88
C LYS A 500 15.88 -19.71 1.44
N HIS A 501 16.57 -20.34 0.49
CA HIS A 501 16.12 -20.45 -0.91
C HIS A 501 15.74 -19.10 -1.55
N ASN A 502 16.53 -18.03 -1.39
CA ASN A 502 16.31 -16.78 -2.11
C ASN A 502 17.37 -16.61 -3.21
N TRP A 503 16.98 -16.05 -4.35
CA TRP A 503 17.86 -15.83 -5.51
C TRP A 503 18.04 -14.34 -5.77
N LEU A 504 19.26 -13.84 -5.61
CA LEU A 504 19.58 -12.42 -5.66
C LEU A 504 20.39 -12.11 -6.92
N GLY A 505 19.70 -11.60 -7.93
CA GLY A 505 20.21 -11.14 -9.21
C GLY A 505 20.90 -9.79 -9.12
N GLY A 506 22.18 -9.78 -8.79
CA GLY A 506 22.96 -8.55 -8.60
C GLY A 506 24.23 -8.78 -7.79
N MET A 507 24.65 -7.75 -7.05
CA MET A 507 25.72 -7.83 -6.05
C MET A 507 25.16 -7.52 -4.65
N PHE A 508 24.14 -8.27 -4.26
CA PHE A 508 23.48 -8.14 -2.96
C PHE A 508 24.35 -8.73 -1.84
N ASP A 509 24.49 -7.98 -0.76
CA ASP A 509 25.13 -8.41 0.48
C ASP A 509 24.16 -9.27 1.32
N LEU A 510 24.59 -10.50 1.63
CA LEU A 510 23.98 -11.40 2.61
C LEU A 510 24.65 -11.14 3.97
N ILE A 511 24.16 -10.09 4.63
CA ILE A 511 24.87 -9.37 5.69
C ILE A 511 25.26 -10.27 6.87
N GLU A 512 26.51 -10.11 7.32
CA GLU A 512 27.06 -10.73 8.52
C GLU A 512 26.20 -10.44 9.77
N GLY A 513 25.99 -11.47 10.60
CA GLY A 513 25.12 -11.38 11.78
C GLY A 513 23.63 -11.59 11.48
N THR A 514 23.22 -11.74 10.22
CA THR A 514 21.88 -12.26 9.91
C THR A 514 21.83 -13.79 9.98
N ALA A 515 20.64 -14.36 10.11
CA ALA A 515 20.40 -15.81 10.13
C ALA A 515 19.93 -16.33 8.75
N PHE A 516 20.59 -15.89 7.67
CA PHE A 516 20.38 -16.42 6.33
C PHE A 516 21.27 -17.65 6.11
N ASP A 517 20.69 -18.72 5.56
CA ASP A 517 21.43 -19.93 5.19
C ASP A 517 22.30 -19.70 3.95
N PRO A 518 23.65 -19.72 4.05
CA PRO A 518 24.53 -19.47 2.91
C PRO A 518 24.52 -20.60 1.87
N ALA A 519 23.99 -21.78 2.20
CA ALA A 519 23.90 -22.90 1.25
C ALA A 519 22.71 -22.76 0.28
N THR A 520 21.64 -22.04 0.68
CA THR A 520 20.43 -21.89 -0.15
C THR A 520 20.11 -20.46 -0.58
N ASN A 521 20.78 -19.44 -0.04
CA ASN A 521 20.64 -18.06 -0.54
C ASN A 521 21.71 -17.76 -1.60
N ILE A 522 21.28 -17.66 -2.86
CA ILE A 522 22.16 -17.64 -4.03
C ILE A 522 22.30 -16.22 -4.59
N VAL A 523 23.47 -15.60 -4.41
CA VAL A 523 23.82 -14.31 -5.04
C VAL A 523 24.56 -14.55 -6.35
N ARG A 524 24.02 -14.07 -7.47
CA ARG A 524 24.65 -14.17 -8.81
C ARG A 524 24.27 -12.97 -9.68
N ARG A 525 25.18 -12.55 -10.56
CA ARG A 525 24.83 -11.63 -11.66
C ARG A 525 24.09 -12.40 -12.75
N PHE A 526 23.02 -11.84 -13.30
CA PHE A 526 22.36 -12.38 -14.48
C PHE A 526 23.11 -11.95 -15.76
N GLY A 527 23.28 -12.87 -16.72
CA GLY A 527 23.93 -12.56 -17.99
C GLY A 527 23.09 -11.66 -18.90
N SER A 528 21.77 -11.81 -18.82
CA SER A 528 20.73 -11.11 -19.57
C SER A 528 19.62 -10.61 -18.62
N PRO A 529 18.65 -9.81 -19.09
CA PRO A 529 17.39 -9.62 -18.38
C PRO A 529 16.76 -10.99 -18.02
N PRO A 530 16.18 -11.15 -16.82
CA PRO A 530 15.72 -12.44 -16.34
C PRO A 530 14.33 -12.85 -16.84
N PHE A 531 13.47 -11.88 -17.17
CA PHE A 531 12.03 -12.07 -17.38
C PHE A 531 11.62 -12.01 -18.85
N ALA A 532 10.46 -12.58 -19.17
CA ALA A 532 9.92 -12.64 -20.52
C ALA A 532 9.63 -11.26 -21.14
N ALA A 533 8.80 -10.42 -20.52
CA ALA A 533 8.49 -9.07 -21.01
C ALA A 533 8.00 -8.11 -19.89
N PRO A 534 8.90 -7.60 -19.02
CA PRO A 534 8.53 -6.64 -17.95
C PRO A 534 7.78 -5.39 -18.45
N SER A 535 8.10 -4.89 -19.65
CA SER A 535 7.42 -3.77 -20.31
C SER A 535 6.03 -4.11 -20.84
N GLN A 536 5.57 -5.34 -20.65
CA GLN A 536 4.20 -5.84 -20.89
C GLN A 536 3.66 -6.52 -19.61
N HIS A 537 4.22 -6.18 -18.45
CA HIS A 537 3.90 -6.73 -17.13
C HIS A 537 4.15 -8.25 -16.96
N ASP A 538 4.87 -8.89 -17.90
CA ASP A 538 5.23 -10.31 -17.82
C ASP A 538 6.58 -10.52 -17.10
N TYR A 539 6.47 -10.82 -15.79
CA TYR A 539 7.58 -11.14 -14.90
C TYR A 539 7.82 -12.67 -14.75
N ARG A 540 7.33 -13.51 -15.69
CA ARG A 540 7.73 -14.92 -15.74
C ARG A 540 9.23 -15.04 -16.00
N LEU A 541 9.91 -15.87 -15.19
CA LEU A 541 11.35 -16.10 -15.31
C LEU A 541 11.64 -16.95 -16.56
N LEU A 542 12.65 -16.55 -17.34
CA LEU A 542 13.08 -17.29 -18.53
C LEU A 542 13.82 -18.59 -18.14
N PRO A 543 13.58 -19.73 -18.83
CA PRO A 543 14.27 -21.01 -18.58
C PRO A 543 15.80 -20.90 -18.56
N ALA A 544 16.36 -20.09 -19.47
CA ALA A 544 17.79 -19.85 -19.56
C ALA A 544 18.37 -19.19 -18.29
N THR A 545 17.61 -18.30 -17.65
CA THR A 545 18.04 -17.59 -16.43
C THR A 545 17.86 -18.47 -15.19
N ALA A 546 16.80 -19.26 -15.12
CA ALA A 546 16.64 -20.30 -14.09
C ALA A 546 17.84 -21.26 -14.08
N LYS A 547 18.32 -21.66 -15.27
CA LYS A 547 19.54 -22.47 -15.44
C LYS A 547 20.82 -21.74 -14.99
N GLN A 548 21.00 -20.45 -15.33
CA GLN A 548 22.16 -19.65 -14.87
C GLN A 548 22.22 -19.52 -13.34
N LEU A 549 21.06 -19.43 -12.69
CA LEU A 549 20.95 -19.36 -11.23
C LEU A 549 21.34 -20.69 -10.53
N GLY A 550 21.57 -21.77 -11.26
CA GLY A 550 21.97 -23.07 -10.70
C GLY A 550 20.82 -23.80 -9.99
N ILE A 551 19.59 -23.56 -10.43
CA ILE A 551 18.39 -24.01 -9.72
C ILE A 551 18.10 -25.48 -10.04
N PRO A 552 17.89 -26.34 -9.03
CA PRO A 552 17.50 -27.73 -9.27
C PRO A 552 16.18 -27.83 -10.03
N GLN A 553 16.14 -28.62 -11.10
CA GLN A 553 14.90 -28.86 -11.86
C GLN A 553 13.81 -29.56 -11.01
N SER A 554 14.19 -30.15 -9.87
CA SER A 554 13.31 -30.82 -8.91
C SER A 554 13.10 -30.02 -7.61
N LEU A 555 12.67 -28.75 -7.69
CA LEU A 555 12.30 -27.94 -6.51
C LEU A 555 11.02 -28.40 -5.77
N GLN A 556 10.55 -29.64 -5.98
CA GLN A 556 9.27 -30.18 -5.49
C GLN A 556 9.04 -30.18 -3.96
N LYS A 557 10.01 -29.72 -3.14
CA LYS A 557 9.96 -29.80 -1.67
C LYS A 557 10.49 -28.56 -0.91
N ILE A 558 10.47 -27.37 -1.50
CA ILE A 558 10.56 -26.15 -0.66
C ILE A 558 9.23 -26.00 0.10
N GLN A 559 9.19 -26.53 1.32
CA GLN A 559 8.11 -26.21 2.25
C GLN A 559 8.17 -24.72 2.60
N LEU A 560 7.09 -24.02 2.26
CA LEU A 560 6.77 -22.70 2.79
C LEU A 560 6.80 -22.75 4.32
N PRO A 561 7.32 -21.71 5.00
CA PRO A 561 7.07 -21.56 6.43
C PRO A 561 5.55 -21.42 6.66
N ALA A 562 5.06 -21.83 7.82
CA ALA A 562 3.69 -21.54 8.23
C ALA A 562 3.53 -20.01 8.39
N THR A 563 2.84 -19.37 7.45
CA THR A 563 2.52 -17.94 7.50
C THR A 563 1.15 -17.72 8.14
N PRO A 564 0.97 -16.72 9.02
CA PRO A 564 -0.34 -16.36 9.56
C PRO A 564 -1.41 -16.17 8.46
N GLY A 565 -2.62 -16.67 8.72
CA GLY A 565 -3.75 -16.58 7.79
C GLY A 565 -3.58 -17.37 6.48
N ALA A 566 -2.69 -18.36 6.42
CA ALA A 566 -2.64 -19.31 5.31
C ALA A 566 -3.84 -20.28 5.37
N ALA A 567 -4.41 -20.62 4.21
CA ALA A 567 -5.31 -21.76 4.10
C ALA A 567 -4.52 -23.07 4.23
N GLU A 568 -5.04 -24.03 4.99
CA GLU A 568 -4.40 -25.34 5.20
C GLU A 568 -4.85 -26.40 4.16
N THR A 569 -5.99 -26.17 3.49
CA THR A 569 -6.57 -27.06 2.47
C THR A 569 -7.36 -26.25 1.42
N GLY A 570 -7.74 -26.89 0.31
CA GLY A 570 -8.60 -26.31 -0.73
C GLY A 570 -7.87 -25.51 -1.81
N ASP A 571 -8.63 -24.85 -2.70
CA ASP A 571 -8.06 -24.13 -3.86
C ASP A 571 -7.34 -22.82 -3.51
N ASP A 572 -7.49 -22.30 -2.29
CA ASP A 572 -6.79 -21.08 -1.82
C ASP A 572 -5.50 -21.39 -1.03
N LEU A 573 -4.99 -22.63 -1.14
CA LEU A 573 -3.68 -23.03 -0.63
C LEU A 573 -2.56 -22.03 -1.06
N PRO A 574 -1.58 -21.75 -0.19
CA PRO A 574 -0.44 -20.91 -0.54
C PRO A 574 0.28 -21.36 -1.82
N LEU A 575 0.45 -20.43 -2.76
CA LEU A 575 0.98 -20.66 -4.12
C LEU A 575 0.13 -21.60 -5.01
N ALA A 576 -1.18 -21.72 -4.77
CA ALA A 576 -2.12 -22.22 -5.78
C ALA A 576 -2.35 -21.22 -6.94
N TRP A 577 -2.10 -19.93 -6.69
CA TRP A 577 -2.38 -18.83 -7.61
C TRP A 577 -1.12 -18.02 -7.95
N GLN A 578 -1.17 -17.28 -9.06
CA GLN A 578 -0.26 -16.19 -9.38
C GLN A 578 -1.06 -15.00 -9.90
N TYR A 579 -0.48 -13.80 -9.81
CA TYR A 579 -1.04 -12.59 -10.41
C TYR A 579 -1.24 -12.72 -11.93
N ARG A 580 -2.27 -12.07 -12.47
CA ARG A 580 -2.54 -11.90 -13.90
C ARG A 580 -2.94 -10.44 -14.15
N HIS A 581 -2.24 -9.75 -15.04
CA HIS A 581 -2.52 -8.35 -15.35
C HIS A 581 -3.78 -8.19 -16.25
N PRO A 582 -4.61 -7.16 -16.06
CA PRO A 582 -4.64 -6.23 -14.92
C PRO A 582 -5.49 -6.77 -13.75
N ALA A 583 -5.08 -6.46 -12.52
CA ALA A 583 -5.75 -6.78 -11.24
C ALA A 583 -6.58 -8.09 -11.17
N ASP A 584 -5.97 -9.22 -11.55
CA ASP A 584 -6.59 -10.55 -11.44
C ASP A 584 -5.56 -11.62 -11.01
N LYS A 585 -6.01 -12.86 -10.83
CA LYS A 585 -5.17 -14.04 -10.60
C LYS A 585 -5.42 -15.11 -11.67
N GLN A 586 -4.51 -16.07 -11.76
CA GLN A 586 -4.71 -17.33 -12.47
C GLN A 586 -4.12 -18.49 -11.68
N ARG A 587 -4.68 -19.69 -11.86
CA ARG A 587 -4.17 -20.89 -11.20
C ARG A 587 -2.76 -21.19 -11.71
N ARG A 588 -1.84 -21.57 -10.83
CA ARG A 588 -0.53 -22.10 -11.23
C ARG A 588 -0.73 -23.51 -11.75
N GLU A 589 -0.39 -23.74 -13.02
CA GLU A 589 -0.64 -25.01 -13.72
C GLU A 589 0.06 -26.19 -13.03
N THR A 590 1.29 -25.99 -12.56
CA THR A 590 2.06 -27.00 -11.83
C THR A 590 2.00 -26.79 -10.32
N ALA A 591 0.87 -27.14 -9.69
CA ALA A 591 0.75 -27.13 -8.22
C ALA A 591 1.79 -28.03 -7.50
N ALA A 592 2.45 -28.95 -8.22
CA ALA A 592 3.46 -29.89 -7.70
C ALA A 592 4.94 -29.47 -7.91
N SER A 593 5.22 -28.36 -8.60
CA SER A 593 6.60 -27.85 -8.76
C SER A 593 6.67 -26.36 -8.41
N LEU A 594 7.41 -26.05 -7.35
CA LEU A 594 7.56 -24.69 -6.85
C LEU A 594 8.25 -23.80 -7.88
N THR A 595 7.60 -22.68 -8.16
CA THR A 595 8.08 -21.67 -9.10
C THR A 595 9.03 -20.70 -8.40
N LEU A 596 9.60 -19.76 -9.15
CA LEU A 596 10.67 -18.89 -8.69
C LEU A 596 10.15 -17.45 -8.60
N GLY A 597 9.96 -16.97 -7.37
CA GLY A 597 9.20 -15.75 -7.13
C GLY A 597 7.71 -15.89 -7.49
N ALA A 598 7.13 -14.77 -7.92
CA ALA A 598 5.69 -14.55 -8.00
C ALA A 598 4.97 -15.37 -9.07
N CYS A 599 5.69 -15.75 -10.13
CA CYS A 599 5.13 -16.34 -11.34
C CYS A 599 5.66 -17.77 -11.54
N ALA A 600 4.93 -18.56 -12.34
CA ALA A 600 5.47 -19.69 -13.07
C ALA A 600 6.67 -19.27 -13.93
N GLN A 601 7.49 -20.25 -14.32
CA GLN A 601 8.49 -20.05 -15.36
C GLN A 601 7.76 -19.75 -16.69
N ALA A 602 8.44 -19.09 -17.63
CA ALA A 602 8.05 -19.17 -19.03
C ALA A 602 8.43 -20.54 -19.60
N ASP A 603 7.75 -20.95 -20.67
CA ASP A 603 8.06 -22.12 -21.49
C ASP A 603 9.34 -21.93 -22.34
#